data_AF-A0A443RUK4-F1
#
_entry.id   AF-A0A443RUK4-F1
#
_cell.length_a   1.000
_cell.length_b   1.000
_cell.length_c   1.000
_cell.angle_alpha   90.00
_cell.angle_beta   90.00
_cell.angle_gamma   90.00
#
_symmetry.space_group_name_H-M   'P 1'
#
loop_
_entity.id
_entity.type
_entity.pdbx_description
1 polymer ?
#
loop_
_entity_poly.entity_id
_entity_poly.type
_entity_poly.pdbx_seq_one_letter_code
_entity_poly.pdbx_strand_id
1 'polypeptide(L)'
;MLNAKRFDIEKSNNCENDYVLIEEYIYGIWIKIGKYCGQEAVKDIKTVSHSIRITFRTNERITGDGFKLRYDVGCGGTFTSNRGIIVSPNYPGLYAPNINCNYLIQTKTNDLIKLEMQDFDVEGDERCNFDSLTVYNGNNTESQKFGPYCGKGLSNIPHTFKHRGSLLLNFKSDYSTQKRGFKAKYSLLSCGQNFTQSSGEFESPNEDVNYRAKIFVFGSRILLSVFM
;
A
#
# COMPACT_ATOMS: atom_id res chain seq x y z
N MET A 1 -12.55 -0.25 -6.62
CA MET A 1 -13.64 -1.10 -7.17
C MET A 1 -14.31 -0.33 -8.29
N LEU A 2 -14.62 -0.97 -9.40
CA LEU A 2 -15.27 -0.38 -10.57
C LEU A 2 -16.50 -1.21 -10.93
N ASN A 3 -17.64 -0.54 -11.13
CA ASN A 3 -18.94 -1.13 -11.35
C ASN A 3 -19.69 -0.40 -12.47
N ALA A 4 -20.20 -1.15 -13.44
CA ALA A 4 -21.07 -0.58 -14.47
C ALA A 4 -22.49 -0.33 -13.93
N LYS A 5 -22.98 0.91 -14.09
CA LYS A 5 -24.40 1.28 -13.89
C LYS A 5 -25.21 1.14 -15.18
N ARG A 6 -24.55 1.30 -16.32
CA ARG A 6 -25.05 1.06 -17.67
C ARG A 6 -23.88 0.62 -18.52
N PHE A 7 -24.09 -0.30 -19.45
CA PHE A 7 -23.07 -0.72 -20.39
C PHE A 7 -23.73 -1.47 -21.53
N ASP A 8 -23.65 -0.89 -22.71
CA ASP A 8 -24.19 -1.43 -23.95
C ASP A 8 -23.25 -1.00 -25.07
N ILE A 9 -22.38 -1.93 -25.45
CA ILE A 9 -21.31 -1.74 -26.43
C ILE A 9 -21.48 -2.80 -27.51
N GLU A 10 -21.14 -2.51 -28.78
CA GLU A 10 -21.30 -3.46 -29.88
C GLU A 10 -20.71 -4.84 -29.53
N LYS A 11 -21.56 -5.87 -29.55
CA LYS A 11 -21.10 -7.24 -29.27
C LYS A 11 -20.37 -7.80 -30.50
N SER A 12 -19.13 -8.21 -30.32
CA SER A 12 -18.33 -8.87 -31.34
C SER A 12 -17.47 -9.98 -30.73
N ASN A 13 -17.00 -10.90 -31.56
CA ASN A 13 -16.08 -11.95 -31.11
C ASN A 13 -14.81 -11.28 -30.56
N ASN A 14 -14.40 -11.70 -29.34
CA ASN A 14 -13.25 -11.12 -28.62
C ASN A 14 -13.27 -9.59 -28.46
N CYS A 15 -14.46 -8.98 -28.59
CA CYS A 15 -14.65 -7.53 -28.58
C CYS A 15 -13.74 -6.80 -29.57
N GLU A 16 -13.53 -7.35 -30.77
CA GLU A 16 -12.64 -6.80 -31.80
C GLU A 16 -13.13 -5.49 -32.41
N ASN A 17 -14.45 -5.29 -32.43
CA ASN A 17 -15.07 -4.06 -32.88
C ASN A 17 -15.02 -3.02 -31.75
N ASP A 18 -16.14 -2.75 -31.09
CA ASP A 18 -16.19 -1.79 -29.99
C ASP A 18 -15.86 -2.46 -28.66
N TYR A 19 -15.08 -1.77 -27.82
CA TYR A 19 -14.72 -2.29 -26.51
C TYR A 19 -14.30 -1.24 -25.51
N VAL A 20 -14.47 -1.59 -24.24
CA VAL A 20 -13.83 -0.93 -23.10
C VAL A 20 -12.71 -1.84 -22.59
N LEU A 21 -11.47 -1.36 -22.66
CA LEU A 21 -10.27 -2.01 -22.13
C LEU A 21 -9.92 -1.38 -20.77
N ILE A 22 -9.72 -2.23 -19.76
CA ILE A 22 -9.37 -1.81 -18.40
C ILE A 22 -8.01 -2.39 -18.06
N GLU A 23 -7.11 -1.53 -17.59
CA GLU A 23 -5.75 -1.87 -17.19
C GLU A 23 -5.43 -1.23 -15.83
N GLU A 24 -4.56 -1.86 -15.04
CA GLU A 24 -4.01 -1.30 -13.80
C GLU A 24 -2.49 -1.20 -13.85
N TYR A 25 -1.94 -0.18 -13.19
CA TYR A 25 -0.50 0.06 -13.17
C TYR A 25 0.15 -0.58 -11.95
N ILE A 26 0.92 -1.64 -12.13
CA ILE A 26 1.59 -2.36 -11.04
C ILE A 26 3.06 -2.53 -11.41
N TYR A 27 3.95 -2.29 -10.45
CA TYR A 27 5.41 -2.48 -10.61
C TYR A 27 6.03 -1.76 -11.81
N GLY A 28 5.48 -0.61 -12.22
CA GLY A 28 6.03 0.18 -13.32
C GLY A 28 5.46 -0.18 -14.71
N ILE A 29 4.50 -1.09 -14.80
CA ILE A 29 3.90 -1.53 -16.07
C ILE A 29 2.37 -1.53 -16.01
N TRP A 30 1.72 -1.40 -17.18
CA TRP A 30 0.26 -1.55 -17.32
C TRP A 30 -0.12 -3.01 -17.53
N ILE A 31 -0.97 -3.54 -16.66
CA ILE A 31 -1.46 -4.92 -16.70
C ILE A 31 -2.94 -4.91 -17.10
N LYS A 32 -3.30 -5.67 -18.12
CA LYS A 32 -4.68 -5.80 -18.60
C LYS A 32 -5.53 -6.58 -17.59
N ILE A 33 -6.58 -5.93 -17.09
CA ILE A 33 -7.63 -6.56 -16.27
C ILE A 33 -8.64 -7.26 -17.18
N GLY A 34 -9.08 -6.58 -18.24
CA GLY A 34 -10.05 -7.17 -19.17
C GLY A 34 -10.44 -6.24 -20.31
N LYS A 35 -11.08 -6.84 -21.32
CA LYS A 35 -11.62 -6.17 -22.52
C LYS A 35 -13.09 -6.57 -22.65
N TYR A 36 -13.98 -5.59 -22.67
CA TYR A 36 -15.42 -5.79 -22.46
C TYR A 36 -16.24 -5.17 -23.60
N CYS A 37 -17.29 -5.86 -24.02
CA CYS A 37 -18.26 -5.44 -25.03
C CYS A 37 -19.60 -6.18 -24.81
N GLY A 38 -20.66 -5.82 -25.55
CA GLY A 38 -22.02 -6.31 -25.32
C GLY A 38 -22.71 -5.65 -24.13
N GLN A 39 -23.70 -6.34 -23.56
CA GLN A 39 -24.50 -5.90 -22.40
C GLN A 39 -24.09 -6.58 -21.09
N GLU A 40 -23.16 -7.53 -21.14
CA GLU A 40 -22.63 -8.20 -19.95
C GLU A 40 -21.48 -7.37 -19.37
N ALA A 41 -21.81 -6.53 -18.40
CA ALA A 41 -20.87 -5.52 -17.95
C ALA A 41 -20.43 -5.72 -16.52
N VAL A 42 -19.12 -5.95 -16.41
CA VAL A 42 -18.25 -5.31 -15.42
C VAL A 42 -18.91 -5.16 -14.05
N LYS A 43 -19.28 -6.29 -13.44
CA LYS A 43 -19.71 -6.33 -12.05
C LYS A 43 -18.47 -6.53 -11.19
N ASP A 44 -18.23 -5.58 -10.32
CA ASP A 44 -17.25 -5.62 -9.23
C ASP A 44 -15.79 -5.88 -9.65
N ILE A 45 -15.27 -5.14 -10.63
CA ILE A 45 -13.81 -5.15 -10.87
C ILE A 45 -13.12 -4.55 -9.64
N LYS A 46 -12.34 -5.38 -8.94
CA LYS A 46 -11.45 -4.95 -7.86
C LYS A 46 -10.03 -4.85 -8.41
N THR A 47 -9.43 -3.67 -8.27
CA THR A 47 -8.03 -3.42 -8.61
C THR A 47 -7.21 -3.38 -7.34
N VAL A 48 -5.95 -3.77 -7.43
CA VAL A 48 -4.99 -3.68 -6.32
C VAL A 48 -4.11 -2.44 -6.46
N SER A 49 -4.10 -1.81 -7.63
CA SER A 49 -3.40 -0.54 -7.88
C SER A 49 -4.23 0.71 -7.54
N HIS A 50 -3.52 1.80 -7.25
CA HIS A 50 -4.05 3.17 -7.16
C HIS A 50 -4.12 3.89 -8.51
N SER A 51 -3.74 3.24 -9.62
CA SER A 51 -3.77 3.82 -10.97
C SER A 51 -4.38 2.83 -11.96
N ILE A 52 -5.48 3.26 -12.58
CA ILE A 52 -6.20 2.49 -13.60
C ILE A 52 -6.29 3.29 -14.88
N ARG A 53 -6.27 2.60 -16.02
CA ARG A 53 -6.51 3.17 -17.34
C ARG A 53 -7.71 2.51 -17.96
N ILE A 54 -8.63 3.33 -18.45
CA ILE A 54 -9.84 2.88 -19.15
C ILE A 54 -9.75 3.43 -20.57
N THR A 55 -9.69 2.54 -21.55
CA THR A 55 -9.64 2.91 -22.98
C THR A 55 -10.92 2.45 -23.65
N PHE A 56 -11.68 3.37 -24.23
CA PHE A 56 -12.83 3.06 -25.07
C PHE A 56 -12.42 3.18 -26.53
N ARG A 57 -12.68 2.13 -27.32
CA ARG A 57 -12.44 2.11 -28.77
C ARG A 57 -13.71 1.69 -29.48
N THR A 58 -13.97 2.34 -30.61
CA THR A 58 -15.13 2.09 -31.47
C THR A 58 -14.70 2.03 -32.94
N ASN A 59 -15.54 1.44 -33.80
CA ASN A 59 -15.41 1.48 -35.26
C ASN A 59 -16.47 2.45 -35.87
N GLU A 60 -16.66 2.43 -37.20
CA GLU A 60 -17.62 3.31 -37.91
C GLU A 60 -19.03 2.70 -38.09
N ARG A 61 -19.32 1.56 -37.44
CA ARG A 61 -20.53 0.76 -37.61
C ARG A 61 -21.17 0.47 -36.25
N ILE A 62 -22.46 0.12 -36.24
CA ILE A 62 -23.26 -0.34 -35.07
C ILE A 62 -23.00 0.41 -33.76
N THR A 63 -23.90 1.32 -33.40
CA THR A 63 -23.83 2.06 -32.13
C THR A 63 -24.62 1.37 -31.01
N GLY A 64 -24.17 1.49 -29.76
CA GLY A 64 -24.93 1.14 -28.56
C GLY A 64 -25.14 2.34 -27.63
N ASP A 65 -25.87 2.15 -26.52
CA ASP A 65 -26.15 3.21 -25.53
C ASP A 65 -24.88 3.67 -24.77
N GLY A 66 -23.76 2.98 -24.95
CA GLY A 66 -22.48 3.27 -24.32
C GLY A 66 -22.44 2.79 -22.87
N PHE A 67 -21.57 3.39 -22.05
CA PHE A 67 -21.37 2.97 -20.66
C PHE A 67 -21.49 4.12 -19.65
N LYS A 68 -21.84 3.75 -18.41
CA LYS A 68 -21.76 4.59 -17.22
C LYS A 68 -21.08 3.76 -16.14
N LEU A 69 -19.84 4.10 -15.82
CA LEU A 69 -19.07 3.42 -14.78
C LEU A 69 -19.13 4.23 -13.48
N ARG A 70 -19.28 3.54 -12.36
CA ARG A 70 -19.07 4.05 -11.01
C ARG A 70 -17.81 3.40 -10.48
N TYR A 71 -16.91 4.19 -9.91
CA TYR A 71 -15.79 3.66 -9.13
C TYR A 71 -15.98 4.04 -7.67
N ASP A 72 -15.57 3.13 -6.79
CA ASP A 72 -15.45 3.37 -5.36
C ASP A 72 -13.98 3.10 -5.02
N VAL A 73 -13.27 4.12 -4.52
CA VAL A 73 -11.87 4.01 -4.13
C VAL A 73 -11.82 3.29 -2.79
N GLY A 74 -11.40 2.02 -2.82
CA GLY A 74 -10.96 1.33 -1.61
C GLY A 74 -9.58 1.83 -1.22
N CYS A 75 -9.25 1.76 0.07
CA CYS A 75 -7.94 2.14 0.58
C CYS A 75 -7.43 1.10 1.59
N GLY A 76 -6.12 1.11 1.84
CA GLY A 76 -5.47 0.06 2.61
C GLY A 76 -4.94 -1.08 1.76
N GLY A 77 -4.65 -2.20 2.41
CA GLY A 77 -4.13 -3.41 1.81
C GLY A 77 -3.08 -4.10 2.68
N THR A 78 -2.68 -5.30 2.27
CA THR A 78 -1.60 -6.05 2.91
C THR A 78 -0.34 -6.00 2.06
N PHE A 79 0.75 -5.55 2.66
CA PHE A 79 2.06 -5.34 2.04
C PHE A 79 3.03 -6.41 2.53
N THR A 80 3.49 -7.26 1.60
CA THR A 80 4.37 -8.41 1.91
C THR A 80 5.73 -8.33 1.23
N SER A 81 5.95 -7.34 0.36
CA SER A 81 7.25 -7.12 -0.29
C SER A 81 8.28 -6.60 0.70
N ASN A 82 9.57 -6.89 0.48
CA ASN A 82 10.67 -6.48 1.36
C ASN A 82 10.84 -4.96 1.50
N ARG A 83 10.27 -4.19 0.57
CA ARG A 83 10.24 -2.73 0.60
C ARG A 83 9.01 -2.24 -0.15
N GLY A 84 8.53 -1.07 0.21
CA GLY A 84 7.40 -0.46 -0.47
C GLY A 84 7.15 0.97 -0.05
N ILE A 85 6.17 1.58 -0.70
CA ILE A 85 5.69 2.93 -0.39
C ILE A 85 4.20 2.80 -0.08
N ILE A 86 3.79 3.43 1.01
CA ILE A 86 2.39 3.55 1.42
C ILE A 86 2.03 5.02 1.35
N VAL A 87 0.92 5.33 0.69
CA VAL A 87 0.40 6.70 0.60
C VAL A 87 -1.06 6.72 1.00
N SER A 88 -1.53 7.85 1.51
CA SER A 88 -2.95 8.12 1.65
C SER A 88 -3.64 8.08 0.27
N PRO A 89 -4.95 7.82 0.22
CA PRO A 89 -5.69 7.81 -1.04
C PRO A 89 -5.56 9.16 -1.74
N ASN A 90 -5.44 9.13 -3.07
CA ASN A 90 -5.31 10.32 -3.93
C ASN A 90 -4.03 11.16 -3.75
N TYR A 91 -3.07 10.76 -2.91
CA TYR A 91 -1.79 11.45 -2.74
C TYR A 91 -1.08 11.65 -4.11
N PRO A 92 -0.51 12.84 -4.41
CA PRO A 92 -0.35 14.01 -3.54
C PRO A 92 -1.55 14.98 -3.51
N GLY A 93 -2.65 14.63 -4.18
CA GLY A 93 -3.93 15.32 -4.06
C GLY A 93 -4.60 15.09 -2.70
N LEU A 94 -5.75 15.72 -2.50
CA LEU A 94 -6.47 15.64 -1.23
C LEU A 94 -7.07 14.25 -1.02
N TYR A 95 -6.92 13.66 0.18
CA TYR A 95 -7.60 12.39 0.50
C TYR A 95 -9.13 12.56 0.49
N ALA A 96 -9.88 11.46 0.49
CA ALA A 96 -11.35 11.51 0.50
C ALA A 96 -11.90 11.67 1.94
N PRO A 97 -13.08 12.27 2.12
CA PRO A 97 -13.80 12.26 3.40
C PRO A 97 -14.30 10.86 3.77
N ASN A 98 -14.57 10.64 5.05
CA ASN A 98 -15.22 9.45 5.62
C ASN A 98 -14.51 8.12 5.28
N ILE A 99 -13.18 8.11 5.23
CA ILE A 99 -12.40 6.89 4.97
C ILE A 99 -11.92 6.25 6.27
N ASN A 100 -11.70 4.94 6.22
CA ASN A 100 -11.07 4.18 7.29
C ASN A 100 -10.19 3.10 6.65
N CYS A 101 -8.92 3.44 6.43
CA CYS A 101 -7.97 2.66 5.65
C CYS A 101 -7.02 1.88 6.57
N ASN A 102 -6.87 0.59 6.33
CA ASN A 102 -5.91 -0.25 7.03
C ASN A 102 -4.79 -0.72 6.09
N TYR A 103 -3.56 -0.28 6.35
CA TYR A 103 -2.37 -0.71 5.62
C TYR A 103 -1.55 -1.63 6.52
N LEU A 104 -1.62 -2.93 6.27
CA LEU A 104 -0.91 -3.95 7.05
C LEU A 104 0.40 -4.30 6.36
N ILE A 105 1.53 -3.98 6.96
CA ILE A 105 2.83 -4.52 6.57
C ILE A 105 3.02 -5.84 7.31
N GLN A 106 3.14 -6.94 6.58
CA GLN A 106 3.24 -8.28 7.14
C GLN A 106 4.49 -9.00 6.63
N THR A 107 5.33 -9.44 7.56
CA THR A 107 6.53 -10.24 7.26
C THR A 107 6.24 -11.72 7.35
N LYS A 108 6.97 -12.55 6.58
CA LYS A 108 6.87 -14.02 6.64
C LYS A 108 7.74 -14.64 7.74
N THR A 109 8.86 -13.99 8.07
CA THR A 109 9.94 -14.52 8.90
C THR A 109 10.16 -13.74 10.19
N ASN A 110 9.17 -12.95 10.63
CA ASN A 110 9.28 -12.08 11.81
C ASN A 110 10.43 -11.05 11.70
N ASP A 111 10.68 -10.58 10.46
CA ASP A 111 11.69 -9.57 10.17
C ASP A 111 11.38 -8.25 10.87
N LEU A 112 12.41 -7.42 11.07
CA LEU A 112 12.23 -6.08 11.61
C LEU A 112 11.72 -5.15 10.50
N ILE A 113 10.51 -4.63 10.64
CA ILE A 113 9.96 -3.60 9.76
C ILE A 113 10.52 -2.25 10.22
N LYS A 114 11.09 -1.48 9.28
CA LYS A 114 11.37 -0.05 9.44
C LYS A 114 10.42 0.73 8.53
N LEU A 115 9.61 1.61 9.11
CA LEU A 115 8.71 2.52 8.41
C LEU A 115 9.19 3.95 8.62
N GLU A 116 9.42 4.69 7.54
CA GLU A 116 9.94 6.05 7.53
C GLU A 116 8.91 6.99 6.89
N MET A 117 8.49 8.01 7.65
CA MET A 117 7.56 9.04 7.17
C MET A 117 8.30 10.03 6.25
N GLN A 118 7.71 10.33 5.08
CA GLN A 118 8.32 11.17 4.04
C GLN A 118 7.55 12.47 3.80
N ASP A 119 6.21 12.44 3.91
CA ASP A 119 5.35 13.63 3.92
C ASP A 119 4.16 13.37 4.86
N PHE A 120 3.67 14.42 5.50
CA PHE A 120 2.57 14.35 6.46
C PHE A 120 1.81 15.68 6.51
N ASP A 121 0.52 15.64 6.20
CA ASP A 121 -0.39 16.77 6.16
C ASP A 121 -1.81 16.22 6.31
N VAL A 122 -2.24 16.06 7.55
CA VAL A 122 -3.53 15.48 7.94
C VAL A 122 -4.29 16.53 8.77
N GLU A 123 -5.59 16.70 8.55
CA GLU A 123 -6.36 17.62 9.38
C GLU A 123 -6.29 17.21 10.85
N GLY A 124 -6.06 18.18 11.72
CA GLY A 124 -6.34 17.99 13.13
C GLY A 124 -5.88 19.13 14.00
N ASP A 125 -6.24 19.01 15.26
CA ASP A 125 -5.83 19.86 16.37
C ASP A 125 -4.87 19.09 17.29
N GLU A 126 -4.64 19.58 18.51
CA GLU A 126 -3.77 18.92 19.49
C GLU A 126 -4.21 17.49 19.88
N ARG A 127 -5.47 17.14 19.65
CA ARG A 127 -6.06 15.85 20.05
C ARG A 127 -6.31 14.90 18.87
N CYS A 128 -6.22 15.39 17.63
CA CYS A 128 -6.45 14.61 16.42
C CYS A 128 -7.81 13.89 16.40
N ASN A 129 -8.87 14.60 16.82
CA ASN A 129 -10.22 14.04 16.89
C ASN A 129 -10.95 13.98 15.53
N PHE A 130 -10.48 14.76 14.54
CA PHE A 130 -11.05 14.80 13.19
C PHE A 130 -10.42 13.68 12.35
N ASP A 131 -9.31 13.98 11.68
CA ASP A 131 -8.57 13.02 10.92
C ASP A 131 -7.34 12.54 11.70
N SER A 132 -6.94 11.29 11.47
CA SER A 132 -5.78 10.74 12.17
C SER A 132 -5.13 9.58 11.45
N LEU A 133 -3.81 9.51 11.57
CA LEU A 133 -3.02 8.32 11.32
C LEU A 133 -2.62 7.69 12.67
N THR A 134 -2.97 6.43 12.88
CA THR A 134 -2.56 5.64 14.04
C THR A 134 -1.71 4.46 13.59
N VAL A 135 -0.61 4.19 14.28
CA VAL A 135 0.28 3.05 13.99
C VAL A 135 0.16 2.02 15.11
N TYR A 136 0.03 0.75 14.76
CA TYR A 136 -0.08 -0.37 15.69
C TYR A 136 1.08 -1.35 15.50
N ASN A 137 1.72 -1.73 16.61
CA ASN A 137 2.76 -2.76 16.68
C ASN A 137 2.13 -4.16 16.66
N GLY A 138 1.52 -4.51 15.54
CA GLY A 138 0.89 -5.81 15.33
C GLY A 138 0.04 -5.82 14.07
N ASN A 139 -0.82 -6.84 13.96
CA ASN A 139 -1.65 -7.06 12.78
C ASN A 139 -3.10 -6.54 12.93
N ASN A 140 -3.46 -6.00 14.10
CA ASN A 140 -4.81 -5.56 14.41
C ASN A 140 -4.80 -4.32 15.34
N THR A 141 -5.99 -3.77 15.57
CA THR A 141 -6.19 -2.56 16.38
C THR A 141 -6.18 -2.81 17.90
N GLU A 142 -6.03 -4.07 18.33
CA GLU A 142 -5.90 -4.44 19.75
C GLU A 142 -4.43 -4.41 20.22
N SER A 143 -3.50 -4.35 19.27
CA SER A 143 -2.06 -4.26 19.53
C SER A 143 -1.68 -2.88 20.12
N GLN A 144 -0.47 -2.76 20.67
CA GLN A 144 0.02 -1.47 21.17
C GLN A 144 -0.04 -0.40 20.07
N LYS A 145 -0.68 0.74 20.38
CA LYS A 145 -0.88 1.85 19.45
C LYS A 145 0.05 3.03 19.72
N PHE A 146 0.39 3.75 18.66
CA PHE A 146 1.17 4.99 18.64
C PHE A 146 0.37 6.04 17.88
N GLY A 147 0.19 7.21 18.49
CA GLY A 147 -0.73 8.24 18.02
C GLY A 147 -2.04 8.25 18.80
N PRO A 148 -3.10 8.88 18.29
CA PRO A 148 -3.27 9.37 16.91
C PRO A 148 -2.32 10.51 16.54
N TYR A 149 -1.99 10.62 15.25
CA TYR A 149 -1.19 11.71 14.68
C TYR A 149 -2.00 12.48 13.64
N CYS A 150 -1.84 13.79 13.63
CA CYS A 150 -2.47 14.74 12.70
C CYS A 150 -1.66 16.04 12.65
N GLY A 151 -2.04 16.99 11.81
CA GLY A 151 -1.31 18.24 11.60
C GLY A 151 -0.42 18.20 10.36
N LYS A 152 0.34 19.28 10.16
CA LYS A 152 1.15 19.52 8.95
C LYS A 152 2.65 19.49 9.24
N GLY A 153 3.36 18.67 8.49
CA GLY A 153 4.80 18.49 8.57
C GLY A 153 5.21 17.32 9.48
N LEU A 154 6.42 16.82 9.23
CA LEU A 154 7.00 15.66 9.93
C LEU A 154 7.31 15.90 11.42
N SER A 155 7.15 17.12 11.92
CA SER A 155 7.25 17.40 13.37
C SER A 155 6.07 16.86 14.17
N ASN A 156 4.94 16.57 13.54
CA ASN A 156 3.72 16.10 14.22
C ASN A 156 3.60 14.57 14.28
N ILE A 157 4.61 13.85 13.80
CA ILE A 157 4.64 12.38 13.79
C ILE A 157 6.09 11.90 13.94
N PRO A 158 6.37 10.80 14.67
CA PRO A 158 7.70 10.20 14.66
C PRO A 158 8.20 9.93 13.24
N HIS A 159 9.44 10.31 12.97
CA HIS A 159 10.04 10.12 11.65
C HIS A 159 10.13 8.64 11.26
N THR A 160 10.36 7.78 12.25
CA THR A 160 10.57 6.33 12.05
C THR A 160 9.78 5.52 13.07
N PHE A 161 9.13 4.46 12.59
CA PHE A 161 8.54 3.39 13.41
C PHE A 161 9.27 2.07 13.14
N LYS A 162 9.44 1.25 14.18
CA LYS A 162 10.09 -0.06 14.07
C LYS A 162 9.34 -1.12 14.86
N HIS A 163 9.05 -2.25 14.22
CA HIS A 163 8.45 -3.40 14.89
C HIS A 163 8.73 -4.70 14.14
N ARG A 164 8.79 -5.84 14.85
CA ARG A 164 8.99 -7.16 14.23
C ARG A 164 7.66 -7.80 13.85
N GLY A 165 7.64 -8.57 12.78
CA GLY A 165 6.48 -9.39 12.45
C GLY A 165 5.42 -8.65 11.65
N SER A 166 4.73 -7.66 12.23
CA SER A 166 3.65 -6.93 11.56
C SER A 166 3.48 -5.51 12.06
N LEU A 167 3.22 -4.57 11.16
CA LEU A 167 2.94 -3.18 11.50
C LEU A 167 1.67 -2.74 10.76
N LEU A 168 0.66 -2.27 11.50
CA LEU A 168 -0.61 -1.83 10.93
C LEU A 168 -0.71 -0.31 11.03
N LEU A 169 -0.96 0.35 9.90
CA LEU A 169 -1.32 1.76 9.85
C LEU A 169 -2.83 1.87 9.65
N ASN A 170 -3.51 2.63 10.50
CA ASN A 170 -4.92 2.97 10.36
C ASN A 170 -5.05 4.48 10.07
N PHE A 171 -5.56 4.84 8.90
CA PHE A 171 -5.83 6.23 8.52
C PHE A 171 -7.33 6.47 8.44
N LYS A 172 -7.83 7.42 9.22
CA LYS A 172 -9.24 7.80 9.27
C LYS A 172 -9.43 9.27 8.92
N SER A 173 -10.51 9.56 8.20
CA SER A 173 -10.98 10.92 7.99
C SER A 173 -12.45 11.09 8.32
N ASP A 174 -12.83 12.31 8.72
CA ASP A 174 -14.22 12.71 8.93
C ASP A 174 -14.88 13.24 7.65
N TYR A 175 -16.04 13.88 7.76
CA TYR A 175 -16.81 14.34 6.61
C TYR A 175 -16.27 15.63 5.95
N SER A 176 -15.31 16.32 6.57
CA SER A 176 -14.89 17.67 6.21
C SER A 176 -13.37 17.84 6.15
N THR A 177 -12.92 18.94 5.52
CA THR A 177 -11.52 19.39 5.47
C THR A 177 -10.46 18.34 5.11
N GLN A 178 -10.33 18.03 3.84
CA GLN A 178 -9.30 17.11 3.37
C GLN A 178 -7.96 17.83 3.11
N LYS A 179 -6.85 17.17 3.47
CA LYS A 179 -5.46 17.62 3.23
C LYS A 179 -4.74 16.65 2.30
N ARG A 180 -3.44 16.85 2.05
CA ARG A 180 -2.63 16.01 1.15
C ARG A 180 -2.42 14.58 1.68
N GLY A 181 -2.56 14.39 2.99
CA GLY A 181 -2.43 13.11 3.67
C GLY A 181 -0.98 12.76 3.98
N PHE A 182 -0.58 11.52 3.71
CA PHE A 182 0.75 11.05 4.11
C PHE A 182 1.42 10.21 3.02
N LYS A 183 2.75 10.18 3.08
CA LYS A 183 3.59 9.25 2.34
C LYS A 183 4.61 8.65 3.28
N ALA A 184 4.68 7.33 3.30
CA ALA A 184 5.63 6.58 4.09
C ALA A 184 6.35 5.55 3.21
N LYS A 185 7.61 5.29 3.52
CA LYS A 185 8.41 4.23 2.90
C LYS A 185 8.67 3.17 3.96
N TYR A 186 8.58 1.90 3.60
CA TYR A 186 8.96 0.83 4.51
C TYR A 186 10.01 -0.09 3.88
N SER A 187 10.80 -0.73 4.75
CA SER A 187 11.75 -1.77 4.39
C SER A 187 11.81 -2.83 5.49
N LEU A 188 11.98 -4.08 5.09
CA LEU A 188 12.28 -5.18 5.99
C LEU A 188 13.79 -5.25 6.18
N LEU A 189 14.22 -5.14 7.43
CA LEU A 189 15.58 -5.39 7.87
C LEU A 189 15.67 -6.85 8.28
N SER A 190 16.24 -7.67 7.40
CA SER A 190 16.54 -9.07 7.67
C SER A 190 17.69 -9.17 8.66
N CYS A 191 17.56 -10.06 9.65
CA CYS A 191 18.68 -10.46 10.51
C CYS A 191 19.07 -11.91 10.21
N GLY A 192 20.38 -12.18 10.12
CA GLY A 192 20.92 -13.51 9.84
C GLY A 192 21.28 -13.73 8.37
N GLN A 193 22.56 -14.04 8.14
CA GLN A 193 23.09 -14.47 6.85
C GLN A 193 23.98 -15.71 7.07
N ASN A 194 24.02 -16.60 6.06
CA ASN A 194 24.96 -17.71 6.03
C ASN A 194 26.22 -17.28 5.29
N PHE A 195 27.31 -17.09 6.02
CA PHE A 195 28.60 -16.78 5.43
C PHE A 195 29.32 -18.08 5.07
N THR A 196 29.42 -18.36 3.77
CA THR A 196 30.06 -19.57 3.22
C THR A 196 31.44 -19.30 2.61
N GLN A 197 31.87 -18.04 2.59
CA GLN A 197 33.19 -17.64 2.08
C GLN A 197 34.28 -17.90 3.13
N SER A 198 35.52 -18.14 2.67
CA SER A 198 36.69 -18.35 3.55
C SER A 198 37.15 -17.07 4.27
N SER A 199 36.68 -15.90 3.85
CA SER A 199 36.89 -14.60 4.50
C SER A 199 35.79 -13.62 4.08
N GLY A 200 35.55 -12.59 4.89
CA GLY A 200 34.56 -11.54 4.63
C GLY A 200 34.32 -10.71 5.88
N GLU A 201 33.63 -9.58 5.71
CA GLU A 201 33.26 -8.68 6.80
C GLU A 201 31.73 -8.60 6.90
N PHE A 202 31.22 -8.40 8.11
CA PHE A 202 29.81 -8.18 8.37
C PHE A 202 29.68 -7.12 9.46
N GLU A 203 28.63 -6.31 9.36
CA GLU A 203 28.32 -5.25 10.32
C GLU A 203 26.99 -5.53 11.01
N SER A 204 26.86 -5.07 12.25
CA SER A 204 25.54 -4.92 12.87
C SER A 204 24.70 -3.95 12.03
N PRO A 205 23.37 -4.11 11.96
CA PRO A 205 22.52 -3.11 11.32
C PRO A 205 22.80 -1.72 11.92
N ASN A 206 23.04 -0.72 11.07
CA ASN A 206 23.32 0.66 11.48
C ASN A 206 22.06 1.32 12.07
N GLU A 207 21.77 1.06 13.35
CA GLU A 207 20.79 1.82 14.16
C GLU A 207 21.25 1.85 15.63
N ASP A 208 20.99 2.96 16.33
CA ASP A 208 21.34 3.26 17.73
C ASP A 208 20.65 2.35 18.78
N VAL A 209 20.79 1.03 18.66
CA VAL A 209 20.19 0.06 19.61
C VAL A 209 21.24 -0.95 20.05
N ASN A 210 21.31 -1.20 21.36
CA ASN A 210 22.14 -2.28 21.91
C ASN A 210 21.59 -3.64 21.44
N TYR A 211 22.35 -4.37 20.61
CA TYR A 211 21.98 -5.69 20.12
C TYR A 211 22.55 -6.82 20.99
N ARG A 212 21.82 -7.93 21.14
CA ARG A 212 22.34 -9.19 21.71
C ARG A 212 22.68 -10.17 20.58
N ALA A 213 23.89 -10.10 20.05
CA ALA A 213 24.33 -11.05 19.03
C ALA A 213 24.80 -12.40 19.64
N LYS A 214 24.49 -13.51 18.96
CA LYS A 214 25.16 -14.80 19.16
C LYS A 214 25.83 -15.22 17.85
N ILE A 215 27.14 -15.41 17.92
CA ILE A 215 27.93 -15.99 16.83
C ILE A 215 28.00 -17.51 17.09
N PHE A 216 27.56 -18.30 16.12
CA PHE A 216 27.75 -19.75 16.13
C PHE A 216 28.79 -20.12 15.07
N VAL A 217 29.86 -20.79 15.48
CA VAL A 217 30.91 -21.27 14.56
C VAL A 217 30.79 -22.79 14.45
N PHE A 218 30.58 -23.29 13.23
CA PHE A 218 30.50 -24.72 12.90
C PHE A 218 31.58 -25.06 11.87
N GLY A 219 32.78 -25.41 12.34
CA GLY A 219 33.93 -25.66 11.45
C GLY A 219 34.32 -24.40 10.67
N SER A 220 34.32 -24.48 9.33
CA SER A 220 34.58 -23.34 8.43
C SER A 220 33.35 -22.45 8.16
N ARG A 221 32.24 -22.66 8.86
CA ARG A 221 31.00 -21.88 8.69
C ARG A 221 30.75 -21.00 9.90
N ILE A 222 30.37 -19.74 9.67
CA ILE A 222 29.93 -18.81 10.70
C ILE A 222 28.44 -18.52 10.46
N LEU A 223 27.61 -18.80 11.46
CA LEU A 223 26.21 -18.42 11.51
C LEU A 223 26.06 -17.28 12.53
N LEU A 224 25.68 -16.11 12.06
CA LEU A 224 25.39 -14.97 12.92
C LEU A 224 23.88 -14.91 13.20
N SER A 225 23.49 -15.16 14.44
CA SER A 225 22.12 -14.95 14.89
C SER A 225 22.07 -13.68 15.73
N VAL A 226 21.55 -12.61 15.16
CA VAL A 226 21.30 -11.37 15.92
C VAL A 226 19.96 -11.50 16.61
N PHE A 227 19.99 -11.71 17.92
CA PHE A 227 18.80 -11.67 18.76
C PHE A 227 18.64 -10.24 19.32
N MET A 228 17.40 -9.84 19.57
CA MET A 228 17.10 -8.63 20.31
C MET A 228 16.59 -9.06 21.68
#